data_AF-A0A8F5VK08-F1
#
_entry.id   AF-A0A8F5VK08-F1
#
_cell.length_a   1.000
_cell.length_b   1.000
_cell.length_c   1.000
_cell.angle_alpha   90.00
_cell.angle_beta   90.00
_cell.angle_gamma   90.00
#
_symmetry.space_group_name_H-M   'P 1'
#
loop_
_entity.id
_entity.type
_entity.pdbx_description
1 polymer ?
#
loop_
_entity_poly.entity_id
_entity_poly.type
_entity_poly.pdbx_seq_one_letter_code
_entity_poly.pdbx_strand_id
1 'polypeptide(L)'
;MQEKRPNKVLGYRTDIHGEPKQTLIGPVADDRCIIFNLDSGDTSIITPGDPLLTEEPFIPCDEVTNEKIFKMMKKRPDIYVKFYKLLNERIPR
;
A
#
# COMPACT_ATOMS: atom_id res chain seq x y z
N MET A 1 24.61 -3.65 -3.39
CA MET A 1 23.84 -3.53 -2.13
C MET A 1 22.38 -3.35 -2.53
N GLN A 2 21.46 -4.22 -2.14
CA GLN A 2 20.02 -3.94 -2.34
C GLN A 2 19.67 -2.76 -1.43
N GLU A 3 19.37 -1.61 -2.02
CA GLU A 3 18.84 -0.47 -1.26
C GLU A 3 17.57 -0.93 -0.54
N LYS A 4 17.59 -0.86 0.79
CA LYS A 4 16.47 -1.26 1.62
C LYS A 4 15.35 -0.27 1.35
N ARG A 5 14.26 -0.72 0.71
CA ARG A 5 13.09 0.12 0.42
C ARG A 5 12.64 0.82 1.71
N PRO A 6 12.48 2.15 1.72
CA PRO A 6 12.08 2.87 2.92
C PRO A 6 10.68 2.48 3.40
N ASN A 7 9.81 2.05 2.48
CA ASN A 7 8.44 1.64 2.77
C ASN A 7 8.17 0.19 2.36
N LYS A 8 7.19 -0.42 3.01
CA LYS A 8 6.66 -1.74 2.64
C LYS A 8 5.14 -1.71 2.61
N VAL A 9 4.56 -2.73 1.97
CA VAL A 9 3.13 -3.01 2.13
C VAL A 9 2.90 -3.55 3.54
N LEU A 10 2.12 -2.83 4.33
CA LEU A 10 1.80 -3.15 5.72
C LEU A 10 0.50 -3.97 5.81
N GLY A 11 -0.46 -3.66 4.93
CA GLY A 11 -1.76 -4.33 4.92
C GLY A 11 -2.54 -4.07 3.65
N TYR A 12 -3.71 -4.67 3.55
CA TYR A 12 -4.61 -4.54 2.42
C TYR A 12 -6.08 -4.60 2.83
N ARG A 13 -6.96 -4.11 1.96
CA ARG A 13 -8.41 -4.32 2.02
C ARG A 13 -8.85 -5.06 0.78
N THR A 14 -9.93 -5.82 0.91
CA THR A 14 -10.54 -6.54 -0.21
C THR A 14 -11.82 -5.88 -0.69
N ASP A 15 -12.20 -6.20 -1.92
CA ASP A 15 -13.55 -5.97 -2.44
C ASP A 15 -14.54 -7.05 -1.95
N ILE A 16 -15.76 -7.01 -2.49
CA ILE A 16 -16.83 -7.98 -2.18
C ILE A 16 -16.52 -9.42 -2.65
N HIS A 17 -15.53 -9.60 -3.52
CA HIS A 17 -15.09 -10.88 -4.05
C HIS A 17 -13.85 -11.42 -3.32
N GLY A 18 -13.30 -10.68 -2.35
CA GLY A 18 -12.07 -11.04 -1.64
C GLY A 18 -10.79 -10.66 -2.39
N GLU A 19 -10.88 -9.87 -3.45
CA GLU A 19 -9.71 -9.41 -4.21
C GLU A 19 -9.13 -8.14 -3.59
N PRO A 20 -7.79 -8.01 -3.47
CA PRO A 20 -7.17 -6.79 -2.95
C PRO A 20 -7.59 -5.56 -3.76
N LYS A 21 -8.25 -4.58 -3.11
CA LYS A 21 -8.68 -3.30 -3.70
C LYS A 21 -7.80 -2.13 -3.29
N GLN A 22 -7.26 -2.17 -2.08
CA GLN A 22 -6.44 -1.10 -1.49
C GLN A 22 -5.31 -1.70 -0.69
N THR A 23 -4.20 -0.97 -0.58
CA THR A 23 -3.06 -1.36 0.22
C THR A 23 -2.55 -0.21 1.06
N LEU A 24 -2.09 -0.52 2.26
CA LEU A 24 -1.46 0.40 3.18
C LEU A 24 0.07 0.30 2.99
N ILE A 25 0.69 1.40 2.60
CA ILE A 25 2.13 1.51 2.33
C ILE A 25 2.73 2.44 3.36
N GLY A 26 3.79 2.00 4.05
CA GLY A 26 4.45 2.87 5.01
C GLY A 26 5.75 2.28 5.55
N PRO A 27 6.50 3.07 6.33
CA PRO A 27 7.61 2.56 7.13
C PRO A 27 7.07 1.63 8.23
N VAL A 28 7.97 0.81 8.78
CA VAL A 28 7.62 -0.12 9.88
C VAL A 28 7.43 0.61 11.22
N ALA A 29 8.00 1.82 11.35
CA ALA A 29 7.90 2.66 12.56
C ALA A 29 6.77 3.68 12.41
N ASP A 30 6.17 4.09 13.54
CA ASP A 30 5.03 5.03 13.68
C ASP A 30 5.22 6.36 12.95
N ASP A 31 5.02 6.33 11.64
CA ASP A 31 5.09 7.48 10.75
C ASP A 31 3.87 7.48 9.82
N ARG A 32 3.77 8.50 8.98
CA ARG A 32 2.70 8.58 7.97
C ARG A 32 2.70 7.35 7.07
N CYS A 33 1.50 6.88 6.77
CA CYS A 33 1.29 5.82 5.80
C CYS A 33 0.52 6.38 4.59
N ILE A 34 0.47 5.60 3.53
CA ILE A 34 -0.29 5.89 2.32
C ILE A 34 -1.30 4.78 2.12
N ILE A 35 -2.57 5.15 1.99
CA ILE A 35 -3.58 4.27 1.39
C ILE A 35 -3.45 4.41 -0.12
N PHE A 36 -3.19 3.32 -0.80
CA PHE A 36 -3.06 3.24 -2.25
C PHE A 36 -4.21 2.40 -2.81
N ASN A 37 -4.98 2.97 -3.72
CA ASN A 37 -6.03 2.27 -4.45
C ASN A 37 -5.41 1.47 -5.62
N LEU A 38 -5.61 0.15 -5.62
CA LEU A 38 -5.01 -0.75 -6.61
C LEU A 38 -5.70 -0.66 -7.98
N ASP A 39 -6.89 -0.08 -8.05
CA ASP A 39 -7.64 0.07 -9.30
C ASP A 39 -7.46 1.44 -9.95
N SER A 40 -7.47 2.52 -9.17
CA SER A 40 -7.34 3.88 -9.71
C SER A 40 -5.91 4.43 -9.61
N GLY A 41 -5.09 3.87 -8.73
CA GLY A 41 -3.80 4.46 -8.36
C GLY A 41 -3.94 5.69 -7.47
N ASP A 42 -5.14 6.01 -6.98
CA ASP A 42 -5.34 7.11 -6.04
C ASP A 42 -4.61 6.86 -4.73
N THR A 43 -4.17 7.95 -4.11
CA THR A 43 -3.33 7.92 -2.93
C THR A 43 -3.82 8.90 -1.90
N SER A 44 -3.97 8.45 -0.66
CA SER A 44 -4.26 9.29 0.49
C SER A 44 -3.18 9.11 1.54
N ILE A 45 -2.57 10.20 2.01
CA ILE A 45 -1.63 10.19 3.13
C ILE A 45 -2.44 10.17 4.41
N ILE A 46 -2.11 9.27 5.33
CA ILE A 46 -2.74 9.13 6.63
C ILE A 46 -1.70 9.16 7.75
N THR A 47 -2.10 9.61 8.92
CA THR A 47 -1.28 9.62 10.14
C THR A 47 -1.72 8.54 11.12
N PRO A 48 -0.86 8.12 12.06
CA PRO A 48 -1.30 7.36 13.22
C PRO A 48 -2.44 8.09 13.94
N GLY A 49 -3.58 7.42 14.14
CA GLY A 49 -4.79 8.00 14.74
C GLY A 49 -5.84 8.51 13.76
N ASP A 50 -5.61 8.40 12.45
CA ASP A 50 -6.63 8.70 11.43
C ASP A 50 -7.84 7.75 11.58
N PRO A 51 -9.09 8.25 11.66
CA PRO A 51 -10.29 7.42 11.78
C PRO A 51 -10.40 6.36 10.68
N LEU A 52 -9.86 6.65 9.49
CA LEU A 52 -9.85 5.73 8.35
C LEU A 52 -9.12 4.42 8.64
N LEU A 53 -8.19 4.40 9.61
CA LEU A 53 -7.52 3.18 10.05
C LEU A 53 -8.42 2.29 10.91
N THR A 54 -9.40 2.88 11.61
CA THR A 54 -10.27 2.20 12.57
C THR A 54 -11.63 1.79 11.99
N GLU A 55 -12.21 2.57 11.08
CA GLU A 55 -13.55 2.28 10.52
C GLU A 55 -13.53 1.07 9.58
N GLU A 56 -12.46 0.91 8.80
CA GLU A 56 -12.22 -0.25 7.94
C GLU A 56 -10.80 -0.76 8.17
N PRO A 57 -10.59 -1.75 9.06
CA PRO A 57 -9.24 -2.20 9.37
C PRO A 57 -8.56 -2.85 8.16
N PHE A 58 -7.26 -2.61 8.02
CA PHE A 58 -6.44 -3.31 7.04
C PHE A 58 -6.07 -4.70 7.55
N ILE A 59 -6.19 -5.70 6.69
CA ILE A 59 -5.69 -7.06 6.94
C ILE A 59 -4.16 -7.01 6.80
N PRO A 60 -3.39 -7.56 7.77
CA PRO A 60 -1.93 -7.66 7.65
C PRO A 60 -1.53 -8.34 6.34
N CYS A 61 -0.56 -7.76 5.63
CA CYS A 61 -0.14 -8.32 4.35
C CYS A 61 0.90 -9.42 4.57
N ASP A 62 0.58 -10.63 4.15
CA ASP A 62 1.53 -11.74 4.04
C ASP A 62 2.28 -11.73 2.68
N GLU A 63 3.26 -12.63 2.53
CA GLU A 63 4.06 -12.71 1.30
C GLU A 63 3.21 -13.08 0.07
N VAL A 64 2.26 -14.01 0.22
CA VAL A 64 1.39 -14.48 -0.87
C VAL A 64 0.52 -13.33 -1.41
N THR A 65 -0.08 -12.56 -0.52
CA THR A 65 -0.91 -11.42 -0.89
C THR A 65 -0.07 -10.29 -1.45
N ASN A 66 1.12 -10.06 -0.89
CA ASN A 66 2.04 -9.07 -1.42
C ASN A 66 2.40 -9.40 -2.88
N GLU A 67 2.75 -10.66 -3.17
CA GLU A 67 2.97 -11.10 -4.55
C GLU A 67 1.74 -10.88 -5.44
N LYS A 68 0.53 -11.17 -4.93
CA LYS A 68 -0.72 -10.97 -5.66
C LYS A 68 -0.92 -9.49 -6.02
N ILE A 69 -0.73 -8.58 -5.07
CA ILE A 69 -0.79 -7.13 -5.28
C ILE A 69 0.21 -6.70 -6.36
N PHE A 70 1.46 -7.15 -6.26
CA PHE A 70 2.47 -6.84 -7.27
C PHE A 70 2.12 -7.40 -8.65
N LYS A 71 1.59 -8.63 -8.74
CA LYS A 71 1.14 -9.25 -9.99
C LYS A 71 -0.05 -8.50 -10.60
N MET A 72 -1.03 -8.10 -9.79
CA MET A 72 -2.15 -7.27 -10.24
C MET A 72 -1.65 -5.94 -10.80
N MET A 73 -0.71 -5.30 -10.10
CA MET A 73 -0.19 -4.01 -10.52
C MET A 73 0.61 -4.06 -11.80
N LYS A 74 1.38 -5.13 -12.04
CA LYS A 74 2.08 -5.31 -13.32
C LYS A 74 1.17 -5.31 -14.55
N LYS A 75 -0.13 -5.59 -14.39
CA LYS A 75 -1.11 -5.49 -15.50
C LYS A 75 -1.48 -4.05 -15.84
N ARG A 76 -1.14 -3.06 -14.99
CA ARG A 76 -1.48 -1.64 -15.11
C ARG A 76 -0.20 -0.81 -14.95
N PRO A 77 0.61 -0.64 -16.02
CA PRO A 77 1.98 -0.12 -15.93
C PRO A 77 2.09 1.28 -15.31
N ASP A 78 1.14 2.15 -15.61
CA ASP A 78 1.02 3.50 -15.06
C ASP A 78 0.84 3.50 -13.54
N ILE A 79 -0.09 2.67 -13.05
CA ILE A 79 -0.35 2.53 -11.61
C ILE A 79 0.83 1.84 -10.93
N TYR A 80 1.44 0.84 -11.58
CA TYR A 80 2.62 0.14 -11.06
C TYR A 80 3.81 1.07 -10.86
N VAL A 81 4.09 1.99 -11.81
CA VAL A 81 5.16 2.97 -11.66
C VAL A 81 4.92 3.87 -10.46
N LYS A 82 3.68 4.35 -10.27
CA LYS A 82 3.32 5.16 -9.09
C LYS A 82 3.51 4.37 -7.80
N PHE A 83 2.97 3.15 -7.73
CA PHE A 83 3.12 2.26 -6.58
C PHE A 83 4.60 1.99 -6.25
N TYR A 84 5.40 1.67 -7.28
CA TYR A 84 6.82 1.39 -7.12
C TYR A 84 7.59 2.63 -6.62
N LYS A 85 7.26 3.81 -7.13
CA LYS A 85 7.85 5.07 -6.67
C LYS A 85 7.59 5.29 -5.17
N LEU A 86 6.35 5.08 -4.72
CA LEU A 86 5.99 5.21 -3.31
C LEU A 86 6.70 4.21 -2.40
N LEU A 87 7.04 3.02 -2.89
CA LEU A 87 7.83 2.06 -2.12
C LEU A 87 9.30 2.48 -1.94
N ASN A 88 9.83 3.29 -2.86
CA ASN A 88 11.25 3.66 -2.90
C ASN A 88 11.52 5.09 -2.40
N GLU A 89 10.50 5.94 -2.29
CA GLU A 89 10.61 7.32 -1.82
C GLU A 89 10.13 7.49 -0.38
N ARG A 90 10.67 8.48 0.33
CA ARG A 90 10.14 8.86 1.64
C ARG A 90 8.77 9.50 1.48
N ILE A 91 7.85 9.16 2.38
CA ILE A 91 6.52 9.77 2.43
C ILE A 91 6.68 11.26 2.85
N PRO A 92 6.09 12.22 2.11
CA PRO A 92 6.20 13.64 2.45
C PRO A 92 5.67 13.98 3.84
N ARG A 93 6.37 14.92 4.51
CA ARG A 93 5.93 15.57 5.76
C ARG A 93 4.90 16.67 5.51
#